data_AF-A0A3D2AXP1-F1
#
_entry.id   AF-A0A3D2AXP1-F1
#
_cell.length_a   1.000
_cell.length_b   1.000
_cell.length_c   1.000
_cell.angle_alpha   90.00
_cell.angle_beta   90.00
_cell.angle_gamma   90.00
#
_symmetry.space_group_name_H-M   'P 1'
#
loop_
_entity.id
_entity.type
_entity.pdbx_description
1 polymer ?
#
loop_
_entity_poly.entity_id
_entity_poly.type
_entity_poly.pdbx_seq_one_letter_code
_entity_poly.pdbx_strand_id
1 'polypeptide(L)'
;MGLAWGSFTAASATALAATGRFMFPNVLNEPPQQFKIGFPDEYAPGVDERWKNRFGIWVVRTPSDIVQEAGGFYALISVCTHLGCTPNWLSAELKFKCPCHGRGFR
;
A
#
# COMPACT_ATOMS: atom_id res chain seq x y z
N MET A 1 -14.87 0.92 53.71
CA MET A 1 -15.70 1.12 52.49
C MET A 1 -15.03 1.99 51.44
N GLY A 2 -14.47 3.17 51.77
CA GLY A 2 -13.79 4.02 50.78
C GLY A 2 -12.59 3.38 50.07
N LEU A 3 -11.77 2.60 50.78
CA LEU A 3 -10.61 1.92 50.19
C LEU A 3 -10.99 0.89 49.12
N ALA A 4 -12.08 0.13 49.32
CA ALA A 4 -12.52 -0.91 48.39
C ALA A 4 -13.03 -0.31 47.07
N TRP A 5 -13.82 0.76 47.15
CA TRP A 5 -14.30 1.48 45.98
C TRP A 5 -13.16 2.21 45.25
N GLY A 6 -12.19 2.75 45.99
CA GLY A 6 -10.97 3.32 45.42
C GLY A 6 -10.16 2.31 44.60
N SER A 7 -9.88 1.13 45.16
CA SER A 7 -9.14 0.08 44.44
C SER A 7 -9.89 -0.46 43.23
N PHE A 8 -11.22 -0.64 43.33
CA PHE A 8 -12.03 -1.11 42.21
C PHE A 8 -12.04 -0.11 41.05
N THR A 9 -12.16 1.18 41.36
CA THR A 9 -12.14 2.26 40.36
C THR A 9 -10.78 2.33 39.67
N ALA A 10 -9.69 2.28 40.44
CA ALA A 10 -8.34 2.28 39.90
C ALA A 10 -8.09 1.07 38.98
N ALA A 11 -8.46 -0.14 39.41
CA ALA A 11 -8.30 -1.35 38.61
C ALA A 11 -9.11 -1.28 37.30
N SER A 12 -10.35 -0.80 37.37
CA SER A 12 -11.22 -0.65 36.20
C SER A 12 -10.67 0.39 35.20
N ALA A 13 -10.17 1.52 35.71
CA ALA A 13 -9.54 2.55 34.88
C ALA A 13 -8.28 2.04 34.19
N THR A 14 -7.41 1.30 34.90
CA THR A 14 -6.21 0.68 34.31
C THR A 14 -6.59 -0.36 33.24
N ALA A 15 -7.60 -1.19 33.49
CA ALA A 15 -8.07 -2.18 32.52
C ALA A 15 -8.61 -1.52 31.24
N LEU A 16 -9.38 -0.44 31.37
CA LEU A 16 -9.89 0.33 30.23
C LEU A 16 -8.75 1.01 29.46
N ALA A 17 -7.75 1.57 30.15
CA ALA A 17 -6.59 2.18 29.51
C ALA A 17 -5.76 1.14 28.73
N ALA A 18 -5.54 -0.05 29.31
CA ALA A 18 -4.85 -1.15 28.64
C ALA A 18 -5.61 -1.64 27.40
N THR A 19 -6.94 -1.76 27.49
CA THR A 19 -7.81 -2.14 26.37
C THR A 19 -7.79 -1.07 25.27
N GLY A 20 -7.85 0.21 25.64
CA GLY A 20 -7.73 1.32 24.70
C GLY A 20 -6.39 1.28 23.97
N ARG A 21 -5.29 1.06 24.70
CA ARG A 21 -3.95 0.93 24.09
C ARG A 21 -3.81 -0.30 23.19
N PHE A 22 -4.50 -1.40 23.51
CA PHE A 22 -4.52 -2.59 22.66
C PHE A 22 -5.14 -2.32 21.27
N MET A 23 -6.14 -1.44 21.18
CA MET A 23 -6.77 -1.08 19.90
C MET A 23 -5.87 -0.24 18.97
N PHE A 24 -4.76 0.29 19.48
CA PHE A 24 -3.78 1.05 18.70
C PHE A 24 -2.48 0.24 18.57
N PRO A 25 -2.19 -0.34 17.40
CA PRO A 25 -0.98 -1.13 17.21
C PRO A 25 0.28 -0.25 17.38
N ASN A 26 1.20 -0.67 18.25
CA ASN A 26 2.46 0.05 18.51
C ASN A 26 3.58 -0.27 17.50
N VAL A 27 3.39 -1.30 16.66
CA VAL A 27 4.34 -1.72 15.63
C VAL A 27 3.56 -1.95 14.35
N LEU A 28 3.97 -1.27 13.29
CA LEU A 28 3.46 -1.45 11.95
C LEU A 28 4.50 -2.29 11.20
N ASN A 29 4.16 -3.54 10.88
CA ASN A 29 5.02 -4.41 10.08
C ASN A 29 4.89 -4.03 8.61
N GLU A 30 5.42 -2.86 8.26
CA GLU A 30 5.49 -2.42 6.86
C GLU A 30 6.69 -3.09 6.18
N PRO A 31 6.56 -3.46 4.89
CA PRO A 31 7.71 -3.77 4.06
C PRO A 31 8.73 -2.63 4.11
N PRO A 32 10.04 -2.91 3.93
CA PRO A 32 11.05 -1.86 3.91
C PRO A 32 10.68 -0.80 2.86
N GLN A 33 10.63 0.47 3.28
CA GLN A 33 10.25 1.60 2.42
C GLN A 33 11.25 1.89 1.30
N GLN A 34 12.43 1.26 1.35
CA GLN A 34 13.44 1.31 0.30
C GLN A 34 13.91 -0.11 0.00
N PHE A 35 13.87 -0.48 -1.27
CA PHE A 35 14.34 -1.78 -1.74
C PHE A 35 14.92 -1.65 -3.15
N LYS A 36 15.82 -2.57 -3.49
CA LYS A 36 16.42 -2.63 -4.82
C LYS A 36 15.49 -3.42 -5.75
N ILE A 37 15.27 -2.89 -6.95
CA ILE A 37 14.37 -3.49 -7.94
C ILE A 37 15.11 -4.22 -9.08
N GLY A 38 16.44 -4.09 -9.17
CA GLY A 38 17.25 -4.74 -10.20
C GLY A 38 17.85 -3.74 -11.19
N PHE A 39 18.30 -4.25 -12.34
CA PHE A 39 18.89 -3.44 -13.41
C PHE A 39 17.84 -3.03 -14.45
N PRO A 40 18.00 -1.87 -15.12
CA PRO A 40 17.06 -1.41 -16.15
C PRO A 40 16.84 -2.41 -17.29
N ASP A 41 17.86 -3.22 -17.63
CA ASP A 41 17.80 -4.19 -18.73
C ASP A 41 16.97 -5.44 -18.39
N GLU A 42 16.67 -5.66 -17.10
CA GLU A 42 15.81 -6.76 -16.65
C GLU A 42 14.32 -6.49 -16.95
N TYR A 43 13.98 -5.27 -17.35
CA TYR A 43 12.61 -4.83 -17.60
C TYR A 43 12.31 -4.74 -19.09
N ALA A 44 11.34 -5.52 -19.55
CA ALA A 44 10.76 -5.37 -20.88
C ALA A 44 9.93 -4.07 -20.98
N PRO A 45 9.77 -3.49 -22.19
CA PRO A 45 8.79 -2.42 -22.41
C PRO A 45 7.38 -2.84 -21.96
N GLY A 46 6.69 -1.96 -21.23
CA GLY A 46 5.36 -2.23 -20.67
C GLY A 46 5.34 -2.27 -19.14
N VAL A 47 4.28 -2.87 -18.58
CA VAL A 47 4.02 -2.96 -17.14
C VAL A 47 4.57 -4.26 -16.57
N ASP A 48 5.42 -4.16 -15.55
CA ASP A 48 5.92 -5.27 -14.76
C ASP A 48 5.10 -5.42 -13.45
N GLU A 49 4.56 -6.61 -13.21
CA GLU A 49 3.71 -6.93 -12.05
C GLU A 49 4.43 -7.65 -10.90
N ARG A 50 5.72 -7.97 -11.03
CA ARG A 50 6.51 -8.75 -10.04
C ARG A 50 6.50 -8.14 -8.64
N TRP A 51 6.38 -6.82 -8.54
CA TRP A 51 6.48 -6.07 -7.29
C TRP A 51 5.13 -5.79 -6.63
N LYS A 52 4.01 -6.04 -7.33
CA LYS A 52 2.65 -5.73 -6.90
C LYS A 52 2.29 -6.36 -5.55
N ASN A 53 2.49 -7.67 -5.40
CA ASN A 53 2.07 -8.39 -4.19
C ASN A 53 2.97 -8.14 -2.97
N ARG A 54 4.24 -7.74 -3.19
CA ARG A 54 5.22 -7.58 -2.10
C ARG A 54 5.37 -6.15 -1.63
N PHE A 55 5.30 -5.20 -2.55
CA PHE A 55 5.57 -3.78 -2.29
C PHE A 55 4.45 -2.86 -2.77
N GLY A 56 3.38 -3.40 -3.36
CA GLY A 56 2.24 -2.60 -3.79
C GLY A 56 2.60 -1.61 -4.90
N ILE A 57 3.52 -1.97 -5.81
CA ILE A 57 3.90 -1.13 -6.93
C ILE A 57 3.91 -1.88 -8.26
N TRP A 58 3.75 -1.11 -9.33
CA TRP A 58 4.08 -1.47 -10.69
C TRP A 58 5.28 -0.67 -11.17
N VAL A 59 6.12 -1.32 -11.98
CA VAL A 59 7.19 -0.66 -12.70
C VAL A 59 6.82 -0.66 -14.18
N VAL A 60 6.77 0.51 -14.81
CA VAL A 60 6.37 0.65 -16.20
C VAL A 60 7.55 1.19 -16.99
N ARG A 61 8.04 0.45 -17.97
CA ARG A 61 9.08 0.90 -18.90
C ARG A 61 8.44 1.42 -20.17
N THR A 62 8.65 2.70 -20.49
CA THR A 62 8.14 3.34 -21.70
C THR A 62 9.28 3.75 -22.63
N PRO A 63 9.17 3.59 -23.96
CA PRO A 63 10.13 4.14 -24.90
C PRO A 63 10.03 5.67 -25.05
N SER A 64 8.90 6.27 -24.66
CA SER A 64 8.66 7.71 -24.69
C SER A 64 7.80 8.11 -23.50
N ASP A 65 8.40 8.81 -22.53
CA ASP A 65 7.71 9.50 -21.46
C ASP A 65 6.98 10.75 -22.01
N ILE A 66 5.86 11.12 -21.39
CA ILE A 66 5.03 12.26 -21.82
C ILE A 66 5.65 13.60 -21.45
N VAL A 67 6.59 13.64 -20.49
CA VAL A 67 7.19 14.86 -19.97
C VAL A 67 8.50 15.19 -20.68
N GLN A 68 9.38 14.21 -20.86
CA GLN A 68 10.73 14.35 -21.40
C GLN A 68 10.88 13.80 -22.82
N GLU A 69 9.82 13.19 -23.39
CA GLU A 69 9.82 12.59 -24.73
C GLU A 69 10.97 11.58 -24.98
N ALA A 70 11.45 10.96 -23.90
CA ALA A 70 12.58 10.03 -23.92
C ALA A 70 12.20 8.68 -23.28
N GLY A 71 13.00 7.65 -23.55
CA GLY A 71 12.83 6.35 -22.90
C GLY A 71 13.06 6.44 -21.39
N GLY A 72 12.18 5.81 -20.61
CA GLY A 72 12.22 5.94 -19.16
C GLY A 72 11.35 4.93 -18.41
N PHE A 73 11.21 5.17 -17.11
CA PHE A 73 10.47 4.32 -16.19
C PHE A 73 9.49 5.13 -15.35
N TYR A 74 8.33 4.55 -15.06
CA TYR A 74 7.42 4.99 -14.01
C TYR A 74 7.32 3.95 -12.91
N ALA A 75 7.35 4.40 -11.66
CA ALA A 75 6.99 3.59 -10.51
C ALA A 75 5.61 4.04 -10.02
N LEU A 76 4.61 3.17 -10.11
CA LEU A 76 3.23 3.47 -9.78
C LEU A 76 2.79 2.68 -8.56
N ILE A 77 2.16 3.32 -7.59
CA ILE A 77 1.55 2.62 -6.46
C ILE A 77 0.28 1.88 -6.92
N SER A 78 0.18 0.58 -6.63
CA SER A 78 -0.98 -0.25 -6.94
C SER A 78 -2.03 -0.17 -5.84
N VAL A 79 -2.38 1.05 -5.43
CA VAL A 79 -3.41 1.33 -4.42
C VAL A 79 -4.40 2.31 -5.01
N CYS A 80 -5.67 1.91 -5.07
CA CYS A 80 -6.72 2.75 -5.62
C CYS A 80 -6.98 3.94 -4.70
N THR A 81 -6.92 5.15 -5.27
CA THR A 81 -7.19 6.41 -4.58
C THR A 81 -8.63 6.59 -4.09
N HIS A 82 -9.53 5.63 -4.35
CA HIS A 82 -10.89 5.66 -3.82
C HIS A 82 -10.94 5.22 -2.35
N LEU A 83 -10.69 3.94 -2.11
CA LEU A 83 -10.80 3.29 -0.79
C LEU A 83 -9.68 2.26 -0.58
N GLY A 84 -8.58 2.35 -1.34
CA GLY A 84 -7.39 1.53 -1.10
C GLY A 84 -7.40 0.12 -1.69
N CYS A 85 -8.42 -0.29 -2.46
CA CYS A 85 -8.39 -1.57 -3.18
C CYS A 85 -7.15 -1.68 -4.09
N THR A 86 -6.64 -2.89 -4.32
CA THR A 86 -5.53 -3.13 -5.26
C THR A 86 -6.06 -3.29 -6.70
N PRO A 87 -5.83 -2.33 -7.61
CA PRO A 87 -6.21 -2.47 -9.01
C PRO A 87 -5.40 -3.58 -9.72
N ASN A 88 -5.93 -4.04 -10.85
CA ASN A 88 -5.29 -5.02 -11.73
C ASN A 88 -4.87 -4.35 -13.04
N TRP A 89 -3.74 -4.77 -13.59
CA TRP A 89 -3.38 -4.43 -14.96
C TRP A 89 -4.08 -5.39 -15.91
N LEU A 90 -4.68 -4.84 -16.97
CA LEU A 90 -5.31 -5.62 -18.04
C LEU A 90 -4.56 -5.33 -19.34
N SER A 91 -3.66 -6.24 -19.72
CA SER A 91 -2.82 -6.10 -20.92
C SER A 91 -3.64 -5.99 -22.20
N ALA A 92 -4.77 -6.70 -22.29
CA ALA A 92 -5.66 -6.67 -23.45
C ALA A 92 -6.29 -5.29 -23.71
N GLU A 93 -6.47 -4.49 -22.66
CA GLU A 93 -7.11 -3.16 -22.75
C GLU A 93 -6.13 -2.01 -22.48
N LEU A 94 -4.87 -2.33 -22.18
CA LEU A 94 -3.82 -1.39 -21.76
C LEU A 94 -4.28 -0.43 -20.64
N LYS A 95 -4.98 -0.98 -19.63
CA LYS A 95 -5.59 -0.19 -18.55
C LYS A 95 -5.40 -0.83 -17.19
N PHE A 96 -5.28 0.02 -16.17
CA PHE A 96 -5.39 -0.41 -14.77
C PHE A 96 -6.84 -0.35 -14.33
N LYS A 97 -7.46 -1.49 -13.98
CA LYS A 97 -8.86 -1.53 -13.50
C LYS A 97 -8.93 -1.87 -12.02
N CYS A 98 -9.69 -1.07 -11.29
CA CYS A 98 -10.06 -1.37 -9.91
C CYS A 98 -11.26 -2.34 -9.88
N PRO A 99 -11.14 -3.53 -9.25
CA PRO A 99 -12.22 -4.52 -9.23
C PRO A 99 -13.42 -4.11 -8.37
N CYS A 100 -13.24 -3.16 -7.45
CA CYS A 100 -14.26 -2.80 -6.47
C CYS A 100 -15.44 -2.03 -7.09
N HIS A 101 -15.17 -1.03 -7.93
CA HIS A 101 -16.21 -0.18 -8.54
C HIS A 101 -15.94 0.13 -10.03
N GLY A 102 -15.06 -0.64 -10.67
CA GLY A 102 -14.82 -0.55 -12.12
C GLY A 102 -14.07 0.70 -12.59
N ARG A 103 -13.50 1.53 -11.70
CA ARG A 103 -12.68 2.69 -12.10
C ARG A 103 -11.45 2.20 -12.88
N GLY A 104 -11.27 2.73 -14.09
CA GLY A 104 -10.11 2.49 -14.94
C GLY A 104 -9.17 3.69 -14.94
N PHE A 105 -7.86 3.44 -14.85
CA PHE A 105 -6.80 4.43 -14.99
C PHE A 105 -6.03 4.16 -16.28
N ARG A 106 -5.59 5.23 -16.94
CA ARG A 106 -4.79 5.23 -18.18
C ARG A 106 -3.49 5.98 -17.93
#